data_AF-A0A952UCH8-F1
#
_entry.id   AF-A0A952UCH8-F1
#
_cell.length_a   1.000
_cell.length_b   1.000
_cell.length_c   1.000
_cell.angle_alpha   90.00
_cell.angle_beta   90.00
_cell.angle_gamma   90.00
#
_symmetry.space_group_name_H-M   'P 1'
#
loop_
_entity.id
_entity.type
_entity.pdbx_description
1 polymer ?
#
loop_
_entity_poly.entity_id
_entity_poly.type
_entity_poly.pdbx_seq_one_letter_code
_entity_poly.pdbx_strand_id
1 'polypeptide(L)'
;MTDEPPPTLYRWPPTARFGRVVPKTKFYEHGNVRTALREKFVEDIQRVTWSYKLAESTIRLKGTESVPEIQIFTVETKGGDVGDDVLTAIDKSVHFPTIFEVSRGDEVRTVAAHKTLSGTTPKVSAYFTTAWLPLDAARTPLPTAIDLSALYEALLASLLPVASRRGESVSDATERMERAKKLEREITALERKLRTEPQLNRKVELRRELKDRQAALAALA
;
A
#
# COMPACT_ATOMS: atom_id res chain seq x y z
N MET A 1 -1.67 -0.25 26.61
CA MET A 1 -1.73 1.08 25.97
C MET A 1 -0.97 0.92 24.67
N THR A 2 -1.67 0.45 23.63
CA THR A 2 -1.07 0.22 22.30
C THR A 2 -0.75 1.59 21.73
N ASP A 3 0.54 1.86 21.61
CA ASP A 3 1.12 3.07 21.02
C ASP A 3 0.98 3.00 19.49
N GLU A 4 -0.25 2.80 19.02
CA GLU A 4 -0.56 2.81 17.59
C GLU A 4 -0.69 4.28 17.20
N PRO A 5 0.15 4.78 16.26
CA PRO A 5 0.07 6.17 15.86
C PRO A 5 -1.34 6.46 15.33
N PRO A 6 -1.97 7.57 15.71
CA PRO A 6 -3.31 7.87 15.25
C PRO A 6 -3.32 7.93 13.72
N PRO A 7 -4.31 7.32 13.07
CA PRO A 7 -4.43 7.39 11.61
C PRO A 7 -4.42 8.87 11.19
N THR A 8 -3.49 9.22 10.32
CA THR A 8 -3.20 10.63 10.01
C THR A 8 -3.69 10.96 8.60
N LEU A 9 -4.59 11.94 8.52
CA LEU A 9 -4.92 12.60 7.25
C LEU A 9 -4.02 13.82 7.08
N TYR A 10 -3.46 13.97 5.88
CA TYR A 10 -2.60 15.10 5.59
C TYR A 10 -3.36 16.24 4.92
N ARG A 11 -2.92 17.46 5.20
CA ARG A 11 -3.32 18.66 4.48
C ARG A 11 -2.40 18.81 3.27
N TRP A 12 -2.85 18.32 2.12
CA TRP A 12 -2.11 18.46 0.87
C TRP A 12 -1.93 19.94 0.48
N PRO A 13 -0.73 20.37 0.03
CA PRO A 13 -0.50 21.76 -0.34
C PRO A 13 -1.38 22.21 -1.51
N PRO A 14 -2.04 23.38 -1.43
CA PRO A 14 -2.85 23.90 -2.54
C PRO A 14 -2.06 24.07 -3.84
N THR A 15 -0.77 24.40 -3.74
CA THR A 15 0.15 24.54 -4.88
C THR A 15 0.41 23.23 -5.62
N ALA A 16 0.14 22.09 -4.99
CA ALA A 16 0.27 20.76 -5.59
C ALA A 16 -1.04 20.21 -6.17
N ARG A 17 -2.13 20.98 -6.11
CA ARG A 17 -3.44 20.52 -6.58
C ARG A 17 -3.42 20.32 -8.09
N PHE A 18 -3.80 19.12 -8.52
CA PHE A 18 -3.97 18.76 -9.93
C PHE A 18 -5.46 18.69 -10.31
N GLY A 19 -6.28 18.03 -9.48
CA GLY A 19 -7.74 18.07 -9.53
C GLY A 19 -8.38 17.53 -10.81
N ARG A 20 -7.75 16.58 -11.52
CA ARG A 20 -8.30 16.02 -12.77
C ARG A 20 -9.03 14.71 -12.51
N VAL A 21 -10.28 14.62 -12.99
CA VAL A 21 -11.02 13.35 -13.00
C VAL A 21 -10.40 12.41 -14.03
N VAL A 22 -10.10 11.18 -13.59
CA VAL A 22 -9.56 10.14 -14.48
C VAL A 22 -10.69 9.17 -14.84
N PRO A 23 -11.02 9.01 -16.14
CA PRO A 23 -12.04 8.06 -16.55
C PRO A 23 -11.66 6.65 -16.08
N LYS A 24 -12.60 5.94 -15.43
CA LYS A 24 -12.35 4.59 -14.89
C LYS A 24 -11.83 3.62 -15.97
N THR A 25 -12.26 3.82 -17.22
CA THR A 25 -11.83 3.03 -18.37
C THR A 25 -10.32 3.07 -18.59
N LYS A 26 -9.63 4.16 -18.21
CA LYS A 26 -8.17 4.27 -18.34
C LYS A 26 -7.40 3.23 -17.52
N PHE A 27 -7.99 2.69 -16.45
CA PHE A 27 -7.35 1.68 -15.60
C PHE A 27 -7.49 0.26 -16.14
N TYR A 28 -8.34 0.04 -17.16
CA TYR A 28 -8.58 -1.29 -17.72
C TYR A 28 -8.68 -1.34 -19.26
N GLU A 29 -8.46 -0.21 -19.96
CA GLU A 29 -8.38 -0.14 -21.43
C GLU A 29 -7.12 -0.81 -21.98
N HIS A 30 -6.01 -0.76 -21.24
CA HIS A 30 -4.71 -1.23 -21.69
C HIS A 30 -4.29 -2.51 -20.95
N GLY A 31 -4.70 -3.66 -21.49
CA GLY A 31 -4.28 -4.97 -21.01
C GLY A 31 -5.39 -6.00 -21.02
N ASN A 32 -5.03 -7.25 -20.74
CA ASN A 32 -5.97 -8.36 -20.62
C ASN A 32 -6.68 -8.30 -19.25
N VAL A 33 -7.37 -7.19 -18.96
CA VAL A 33 -8.06 -6.99 -17.70
C VAL A 33 -9.28 -7.89 -17.65
N ARG A 34 -9.34 -8.74 -16.60
CA ARG A 34 -10.43 -9.69 -16.39
C ARG A 34 -11.76 -8.93 -16.26
N THR A 35 -12.81 -9.44 -16.89
CA THR A 35 -14.18 -8.89 -16.81
C THR A 35 -14.60 -8.57 -15.37
N ALA A 36 -14.28 -9.44 -14.42
CA ALA A 36 -14.56 -9.24 -13.00
C ALA A 36 -13.92 -7.97 -12.40
N LEU A 37 -12.71 -7.58 -12.83
CA LEU A 37 -12.09 -6.34 -12.33
C LEU A 37 -12.80 -5.12 -12.89
N ARG A 38 -13.21 -5.16 -14.16
CA ARG A 38 -14.01 -4.09 -14.78
C ARG A 38 -15.35 -3.92 -14.05
N GLU A 39 -16.02 -5.03 -13.71
CA GLU A 39 -17.27 -5.02 -12.94
C GLU A 39 -17.06 -4.33 -11.58
N LYS A 40 -16.01 -4.68 -10.84
CA LYS A 40 -15.66 -3.98 -9.58
C LYS A 40 -15.45 -2.48 -9.76
N PHE A 41 -14.77 -2.02 -10.81
CA PHE A 41 -14.67 -0.58 -11.09
C PHE A 41 -16.04 0.08 -11.34
N VAL A 42 -17.00 -0.65 -11.90
CA VAL A 42 -18.35 -0.13 -12.16
C VAL A 42 -19.20 -0.15 -10.89
N GLU A 43 -19.12 -1.22 -10.11
CA GLU A 43 -19.91 -1.45 -8.89
C GLU A 43 -19.39 -0.62 -7.71
N ASP A 44 -18.09 -0.66 -7.44
CA ASP A 44 -17.52 -0.12 -6.21
C ASP A 44 -17.16 1.36 -6.34
N ILE A 45 -16.66 1.80 -7.51
CA ILE A 45 -16.12 3.15 -7.67
C ILE A 45 -17.16 4.10 -8.28
N GLN A 46 -17.43 5.19 -7.58
CA GLN A 46 -18.15 6.34 -8.10
C GLN A 46 -17.26 7.20 -8.99
N ARG A 47 -16.11 7.66 -8.45
CA ARG A 47 -15.21 8.59 -9.14
C ARG A 47 -13.76 8.39 -8.72
N VAL A 48 -12.84 8.58 -9.66
CA VAL A 48 -11.40 8.63 -9.40
C VAL A 48 -10.89 10.00 -9.83
N THR A 49 -10.24 10.70 -8.91
CA THR A 49 -9.66 12.02 -9.13
C THR A 49 -8.17 11.97 -8.85
N TRP A 50 -7.35 12.38 -9.82
CA TRP A 50 -5.96 12.70 -9.57
C TRP A 50 -5.90 14.06 -8.89
N SER A 51 -5.84 14.03 -7.57
CA SER A 51 -6.08 15.19 -6.70
C SER A 51 -4.85 16.06 -6.57
N TYR A 52 -3.67 15.46 -6.33
CA TYR A 52 -2.42 16.21 -6.15
C TYR A 52 -1.22 15.53 -6.83
N LYS A 53 -0.23 16.35 -7.18
CA LYS A 53 1.10 15.93 -7.63
C LYS A 53 2.16 16.65 -6.78
N LEU A 54 2.85 15.90 -5.94
CA LEU A 54 3.97 16.39 -5.14
C LEU A 54 5.27 16.22 -5.93
N ALA A 55 5.87 17.35 -6.29
CA ALA A 55 7.10 17.43 -7.05
C ALA A 55 7.88 18.68 -6.64
N GLU A 56 9.13 18.81 -7.07
CA GLU A 56 9.96 19.99 -6.81
C GLU A 56 9.28 21.28 -7.26
N SER A 57 8.59 21.27 -8.40
CA SER A 57 7.86 22.42 -8.92
C SER A 57 6.62 22.81 -8.10
N THR A 58 6.07 21.90 -7.28
CA THR A 58 4.80 22.14 -6.55
C THR A 58 4.98 22.35 -5.06
N ILE A 59 5.97 21.70 -4.44
CA ILE A 59 6.21 21.79 -3.00
C ILE A 59 7.66 22.15 -2.63
N ARG A 60 8.52 22.43 -3.61
CA ARG A 60 9.92 22.82 -3.43
C ARG A 60 10.79 21.79 -2.69
N LEU A 61 10.41 20.51 -2.76
CA LEU A 61 11.25 19.39 -2.34
C LEU A 61 11.82 18.70 -3.56
N LYS A 62 13.14 18.52 -3.58
CA LYS A 62 13.84 17.90 -4.71
C LYS A 62 13.40 16.44 -4.87
N GLY A 63 13.13 16.04 -6.11
CA GLY A 63 12.91 14.63 -6.45
C GLY A 63 14.22 13.83 -6.47
N THR A 64 14.12 12.54 -6.22
CA THR A 64 15.24 11.59 -6.31
C THR A 64 14.98 10.59 -7.45
N GLU A 65 15.97 9.76 -7.78
CA GLU A 65 15.77 8.70 -8.78
C GLU A 65 14.72 7.67 -8.33
N SER A 66 14.63 7.38 -7.03
CA SER A 66 13.65 6.45 -6.47
C SER A 66 12.27 7.08 -6.29
N VAL A 67 12.21 8.39 -5.99
CA VAL A 67 10.98 9.15 -5.80
C VAL A 67 11.08 10.50 -6.52
N PRO A 68 10.85 10.53 -7.85
CA PRO A 68 10.87 11.78 -8.62
C PRO A 68 9.67 12.69 -8.32
N GLU A 69 8.51 12.07 -8.06
CA GLU A 69 7.26 12.72 -7.70
C GLU A 69 6.33 11.72 -6.98
N ILE A 70 5.35 12.23 -6.23
CA ILE A 70 4.34 11.42 -5.51
C ILE A 70 2.94 11.86 -5.97
N GLN A 71 2.11 10.90 -6.32
CA GLN A 71 0.74 11.14 -6.77
C GLN A 71 -0.26 10.87 -5.66
N ILE A 72 -1.24 11.77 -5.52
CA ILE A 72 -2.36 11.59 -4.61
C ILE A 72 -3.63 11.40 -5.42
N PHE A 73 -4.27 10.24 -5.28
CA PHE A 73 -5.54 9.93 -5.90
C PHE A 73 -6.66 9.89 -4.87
N THR A 74 -7.75 10.61 -5.12
CA THR A 74 -8.99 10.44 -4.36
C THR A 74 -9.87 9.43 -5.08
N VAL A 75 -10.29 8.38 -4.37
CA VAL A 75 -11.17 7.33 -4.87
C VAL A 75 -12.47 7.38 -4.08
N GLU A 76 -13.51 7.89 -4.71
CA GLU A 76 -14.86 7.94 -4.13
C GLU A 76 -15.58 6.64 -4.47
N THR A 77 -16.02 5.92 -3.44
CA THR A 77 -16.76 4.66 -3.59
C THR A 77 -18.27 4.90 -3.58
N LYS A 78 -19.05 3.96 -4.12
CA LYS A 78 -20.52 4.01 -4.09
C LYS A 78 -21.14 3.59 -2.75
N GLY A 79 -20.31 3.31 -1.74
CA GLY A 79 -20.75 2.97 -0.38
C GLY A 79 -19.84 1.93 0.27
N GLY A 80 -19.55 0.83 -0.43
CA GLY A 80 -18.62 -0.20 0.04
C GLY A 80 -17.17 0.27 0.09
N ASP A 81 -16.29 -0.57 0.62
CA ASP A 81 -14.86 -0.37 0.47
C ASP A 81 -14.38 -0.81 -0.92
N VAL A 82 -13.22 -0.32 -1.35
CA VAL A 82 -12.56 -0.72 -2.60
C VAL A 82 -11.56 -1.85 -2.34
N GLY A 83 -11.56 -2.85 -3.23
CA GLY A 83 -10.60 -3.96 -3.15
C GLY A 83 -9.18 -3.58 -3.59
N ASP A 84 -8.18 -4.25 -3.00
CA ASP A 84 -6.76 -4.07 -3.35
C ASP A 84 -6.47 -4.30 -4.84
N ASP A 85 -7.25 -5.14 -5.54
CA ASP A 85 -7.09 -5.38 -6.96
C ASP A 85 -7.43 -4.16 -7.82
N VAL A 86 -8.43 -3.38 -7.40
CA VAL A 86 -8.81 -2.11 -8.03
C VAL A 86 -7.75 -1.05 -7.75
N LEU A 87 -7.28 -0.91 -6.50
CA LEU A 87 -6.18 0.00 -6.15
C LEU A 87 -4.90 -0.36 -6.91
N THR A 88 -4.56 -1.64 -7.01
CA THR A 88 -3.43 -2.14 -7.80
C THR A 88 -3.54 -1.78 -9.27
N ALA A 89 -4.74 -1.84 -9.87
CA ALA A 89 -4.93 -1.46 -11.26
C ALA A 89 -4.71 0.04 -11.49
N ILE A 90 -5.18 0.88 -10.56
CA ILE A 90 -4.91 2.32 -10.59
C ILE A 90 -3.41 2.57 -10.42
N ASP A 91 -2.79 1.97 -9.40
CA ASP A 91 -1.39 2.21 -9.08
C ASP A 91 -0.46 1.74 -10.21
N LYS A 92 -0.75 0.61 -10.88
CA LYS A 92 0.03 0.15 -12.04
C LYS A 92 -0.10 1.03 -13.28
N SER A 93 -1.18 1.81 -13.40
CA SER A 93 -1.35 2.77 -14.50
C SER A 93 -0.49 4.03 -14.33
N VAL A 94 0.04 4.24 -13.12
CA VAL A 94 0.85 5.39 -12.74
C VAL A 94 2.29 4.93 -12.52
N HIS A 95 3.26 5.55 -13.18
CA HIS A 95 4.66 5.15 -13.04
C HIS A 95 5.20 5.43 -11.63
N PHE A 96 4.85 6.58 -11.06
CA PHE A 96 5.39 7.10 -9.81
C PHE A 96 4.70 6.54 -8.55
N PRO A 97 5.30 6.71 -7.35
CA PRO A 97 4.65 6.45 -6.07
C PRO A 97 3.26 7.08 -5.94
N THR A 98 2.31 6.31 -5.41
CA THR A 98 0.90 6.71 -5.27
C THR A 98 0.41 6.55 -3.83
N ILE A 99 -0.36 7.52 -3.36
CA ILE A 99 -1.15 7.46 -2.13
C ILE A 99 -2.61 7.67 -2.51
N PHE A 100 -3.50 6.87 -1.93
CA PHE A 100 -4.93 6.94 -2.12
C PHE A 100 -5.60 7.56 -0.89
N GLU A 101 -6.48 8.53 -1.11
CA GLU A 101 -7.56 8.85 -0.16
C GLU A 101 -8.83 8.18 -0.66
N VAL A 102 -9.25 7.11 -0.01
CA VAL A 102 -10.50 6.40 -0.33
C VAL A 102 -11.61 6.98 0.52
N SER A 103 -12.67 7.49 -0.09
CA SER A 103 -13.82 8.04 0.62
C SER A 103 -15.11 7.28 0.34
N ARG A 104 -15.96 7.17 1.36
CA ARG A 104 -17.31 6.62 1.28
C ARG A 104 -18.23 7.45 2.18
N GLY A 105 -19.30 8.02 1.62
CA GLY A 105 -20.15 8.96 2.38
C GLY A 105 -19.30 10.05 3.06
N ASP A 106 -19.42 10.13 4.40
CA ASP A 106 -18.70 11.09 5.24
C ASP A 106 -17.46 10.48 5.92
N GLU A 107 -16.90 9.39 5.39
CA GLU A 107 -15.68 8.77 5.89
C GLU A 107 -14.58 8.76 4.83
N VAL A 108 -13.32 8.76 5.28
CA VAL A 108 -12.12 8.67 4.46
C VAL A 108 -11.06 7.80 5.15
N ARG A 109 -10.27 7.09 4.35
CA ARG A 109 -9.05 6.41 4.81
C ARG A 109 -7.91 6.66 3.84
N THR A 110 -6.69 6.60 4.35
CA THR A 110 -5.48 6.66 3.53
C THR A 110 -5.00 5.25 3.24
N VAL A 111 -4.72 4.96 1.98
CA VAL A 111 -4.17 3.67 1.53
C VAL A 111 -2.94 3.93 0.69
N ALA A 112 -1.83 3.25 0.96
CA ALA A 112 -0.65 3.31 0.10
C ALA A 112 0.16 2.01 0.21
N ALA A 113 0.91 1.72 -0.84
CA ALA A 113 1.90 0.66 -0.83
C ALA A 113 3.26 1.29 -1.10
N HIS A 114 4.33 0.67 -0.57
CA HIS A 114 5.67 1.03 -0.99
C HIS A 114 5.85 0.60 -2.46
N LYS A 115 6.12 1.59 -3.32
CA LYS A 115 6.37 1.39 -4.75
C LYS A 115 7.81 1.74 -5.07
N THR A 116 8.54 0.78 -5.63
CA THR A 116 9.92 0.97 -6.06
C THR A 116 9.99 1.06 -7.59
N LEU A 117 10.73 2.05 -8.08
CA LEU A 117 10.97 2.29 -9.51
C LEU A 117 12.13 1.45 -10.06
N SER A 118 12.44 0.31 -9.42
CA SER A 118 13.56 -0.54 -9.81
C SER A 118 13.24 -1.40 -11.04
N GLY A 119 14.06 -1.30 -12.08
CA GLY A 119 13.93 -2.08 -13.32
C GLY A 119 12.97 -1.47 -14.35
N THR A 120 12.47 -2.27 -15.29
CA THR A 120 11.62 -1.81 -16.40
C THR A 120 10.16 -1.55 -16.01
N THR A 121 9.70 -2.13 -14.88
CA THR A 121 8.33 -1.99 -14.38
C THR A 121 8.35 -1.72 -12.88
N PRO A 122 7.60 -0.72 -12.38
CA PRO A 122 7.51 -0.46 -10.95
C PRO A 122 6.99 -1.69 -10.18
N LYS A 123 7.59 -1.97 -9.02
CA LYS A 123 7.12 -3.01 -8.10
C LYS A 123 6.31 -2.38 -6.98
N VAL A 124 5.13 -2.93 -6.73
CA VAL A 124 4.20 -2.49 -5.69
C VAL A 124 4.13 -3.58 -4.61
N SER A 125 4.38 -3.21 -3.36
CA SER A 125 4.25 -4.08 -2.19
C SER A 125 2.77 -4.24 -1.75
N ALA A 126 2.50 -4.89 -0.63
CA ALA A 126 1.15 -4.89 -0.08
C ALA A 126 0.72 -3.49 0.37
N TYR A 127 -0.57 -3.23 0.29
CA TYR A 127 -1.14 -1.98 0.78
C TYR A 127 -1.18 -1.94 2.31
N PHE A 128 -0.87 -0.77 2.82
CA PHE A 128 -1.11 -0.33 4.18
C PHE A 128 -2.28 0.64 4.17
N THR A 129 -3.15 0.54 5.17
CA THR A 129 -4.41 1.27 5.23
C THR A 129 -4.63 1.78 6.64
N THR A 130 -5.12 3.01 6.75
CA THR A 130 -5.60 3.52 8.03
C THR A 130 -6.97 2.96 8.37
N ALA A 131 -7.38 3.12 9.63
CA ALA A 131 -8.81 3.09 9.95
C ALA A 131 -9.57 4.17 9.16
N TRP A 132 -10.87 3.97 9.02
CA TRP A 132 -11.78 5.00 8.52
C TRP A 132 -11.87 6.14 9.52
N LEU A 133 -11.80 7.37 9.02
CA LEU A 133 -11.92 8.60 9.76
C LEU A 133 -13.06 9.44 9.20
N PRO A 134 -13.69 10.31 10.00
CA PRO A 134 -14.58 11.33 9.47
C PRO A 134 -13.91 12.13 8.35
N LEU A 135 -14.63 12.44 7.28
CA LEU A 135 -14.13 13.17 6.12
C LEU A 135 -13.63 14.58 6.50
N ASP A 136 -14.24 15.17 7.52
CA ASP A 136 -13.90 16.46 8.12
C ASP A 136 -12.91 16.35 9.28
N ALA A 137 -12.36 15.17 9.56
CA ALA A 137 -11.36 14.97 10.60
C ALA A 137 -10.16 15.90 10.40
N ALA A 138 -9.55 16.29 11.53
CA ALA A 138 -8.45 17.22 11.54
C ALA A 138 -7.26 16.71 10.69
N ARG A 139 -6.86 17.52 9.72
CA ARG A 139 -5.72 17.22 8.83
C ARG A 139 -4.45 17.87 9.34
N THR A 140 -3.38 17.09 9.44
CA THR A 140 -2.05 17.56 9.88
C THR A 140 -1.23 18.10 8.70
N PRO A 141 -0.26 19.00 8.94
CA PRO A 141 0.71 19.39 7.93
C PRO A 141 1.53 18.18 7.44
N LEU A 142 2.11 18.30 6.24
CA LEU A 142 3.07 17.30 5.77
C LEU A 142 4.26 17.18 6.73
N PRO A 143 4.83 15.97 6.91
CA PRO A 143 6.05 15.79 7.69
C PRO A 143 7.19 16.64 7.12
N THR A 144 8.05 17.14 8.00
CA THR A 144 9.29 17.81 7.58
C THR A 144 10.19 16.81 6.87
N ALA A 145 10.61 17.14 5.65
CA ALA A 145 11.47 16.31 4.83
C ALA A 145 12.46 17.18 4.05
N ILE A 146 13.63 16.61 3.76
CA ILE A 146 14.70 17.30 3.00
C ILE A 146 14.57 17.08 1.47
N ASP A 147 13.87 16.02 1.06
CA ASP A 147 13.59 15.65 -0.32
C ASP A 147 12.31 14.80 -0.41
N LEU A 148 11.90 14.41 -1.63
CA LEU A 148 10.70 13.60 -1.83
C LEU A 148 10.85 12.15 -1.34
N SER A 149 12.06 11.59 -1.28
CA SER A 149 12.27 10.26 -0.71
C SER A 149 11.95 10.25 0.78
N ALA A 150 12.53 11.18 1.54
CA ALA A 150 12.28 11.33 2.96
C ALA A 150 10.81 11.64 3.26
N LEU A 151 10.16 12.44 2.41
CA LEU A 151 8.72 12.70 2.54
C LEU A 151 7.91 11.42 2.31
N TYR A 152 8.19 10.68 1.24
CA TYR A 152 7.47 9.46 0.92
C TYR A 152 7.62 8.40 2.01
N GLU A 153 8.83 8.22 2.56
CA GLU A 153 9.08 7.36 3.70
C GLU A 153 8.28 7.79 4.92
N ALA A 154 8.27 9.08 5.27
CA ALA A 154 7.50 9.57 6.41
C ALA A 154 5.98 9.34 6.24
N LEU A 155 5.46 9.53 5.02
CA LEU A 155 4.05 9.27 4.71
C LEU A 155 3.72 7.78 4.86
N LEU A 156 4.55 6.89 4.33
CA LEU A 156 4.35 5.43 4.45
C LEU A 156 4.52 4.95 5.89
N ALA A 157 5.50 5.47 6.63
CA ALA A 157 5.72 5.10 8.03
C ALA A 157 4.48 5.36 8.91
N SER A 158 3.72 6.41 8.61
CA SER A 158 2.44 6.70 9.29
C SER A 158 1.34 5.65 9.05
N LEU A 159 1.49 4.82 8.02
CA LEU A 159 0.54 3.76 7.65
C LEU A 159 1.00 2.38 8.12
N LEU A 160 2.27 2.23 8.52
CA LEU A 160 2.79 0.95 8.92
C LEU A 160 2.14 0.50 10.24
N PRO A 161 1.58 -0.73 10.31
CA PRO A 161 0.98 -1.27 11.52
C PRO A 161 2.03 -1.61 12.61
N VAL A 162 3.31 -1.64 12.24
CA VAL A 162 4.44 -1.89 13.14
C VAL A 162 5.48 -0.81 12.89
N ALA A 163 5.94 -0.17 13.96
CA ALA A 163 7.00 0.83 13.86
C ALA A 163 8.27 0.24 13.24
N SER A 164 8.92 1.01 12.36
CA SER A 164 10.24 0.66 11.85
C SER A 164 11.24 0.53 13.00
N ARG A 165 12.13 -0.46 12.91
CA ARG A 165 13.23 -0.63 13.88
C ARG A 165 14.20 0.55 13.77
N ARG A 166 15.00 0.78 14.82
CA ARG A 166 16.05 1.82 14.77
C ARG A 166 17.01 1.54 13.61
N GLY A 167 17.14 2.52 12.71
CA GLY A 167 18.01 2.41 11.52
C GLY A 167 17.41 1.58 10.37
N GLU A 168 16.17 1.11 10.50
CA GLU A 168 15.45 0.41 9.42
C GLU A 168 14.72 1.42 8.54
N SER A 169 14.95 1.37 7.23
CA SER A 169 14.18 2.18 6.28
C SER A 169 12.75 1.66 6.16
N VAL A 170 11.83 2.47 5.63
CA VAL A 170 10.47 2.01 5.35
C VAL A 170 10.44 0.90 4.30
N SER A 171 11.40 0.91 3.36
CA SER A 171 11.59 -0.17 2.40
C SER A 171 11.93 -1.47 3.12
N ASP A 172 12.91 -1.45 4.04
CA ASP A 172 13.33 -2.63 4.79
C ASP A 172 12.21 -3.16 5.69
N ALA A 173 11.48 -2.27 6.37
CA ALA A 173 10.32 -2.63 7.18
C ALA A 173 9.24 -3.31 6.33
N THR A 174 8.93 -2.75 5.15
CA THR A 174 7.96 -3.33 4.21
C THR A 174 8.42 -4.70 3.71
N GLU A 175 9.69 -4.84 3.34
CA GLU A 175 10.24 -6.13 2.92
C GLU A 175 10.20 -7.17 4.03
N ARG A 176 10.54 -6.79 5.27
CA ARG A 176 10.46 -7.66 6.44
C ARG A 176 9.03 -8.14 6.67
N MET A 177 8.05 -7.25 6.56
CA MET A 177 6.63 -7.59 6.70
C MET A 177 6.14 -8.52 5.58
N GLU A 178 6.54 -8.29 4.33
CA GLU A 178 6.19 -9.17 3.22
C GLU A 178 6.80 -10.57 3.37
N ARG A 179 8.06 -10.64 3.82
CA ARG A 179 8.72 -11.92 4.13
C ARG A 179 8.02 -12.64 5.28
N ALA A 180 7.62 -11.93 6.33
CA ALA A 180 6.87 -12.49 7.46
C ALA A 180 5.52 -13.07 7.00
N LYS A 181 4.70 -12.28 6.27
CA LYS A 181 3.42 -12.74 5.72
C LYS A 181 3.58 -13.97 4.80
N LYS A 182 4.64 -14.01 3.99
CA LYS A 182 4.94 -15.16 3.13
C LYS A 182 5.22 -16.41 3.97
N LEU A 183 6.07 -16.30 4.98
CA LEU A 183 6.40 -17.40 5.88
C LEU A 183 5.18 -17.89 6.66
N GLU A 184 4.32 -17.00 7.16
CA GLU A 184 3.07 -17.36 7.84
C GLU A 184 2.12 -18.17 6.94
N ARG A 185 1.98 -17.78 5.67
CA ARG A 185 1.17 -18.52 4.67
C ARG A 185 1.76 -19.90 4.40
N GLU A 186 3.08 -19.99 4.27
CA GLU A 186 3.79 -21.26 4.06
C GLU A 186 3.65 -22.19 5.27
N ILE A 187 3.80 -21.66 6.49
CA ILE A 187 3.56 -22.38 7.75
C ILE A 187 2.13 -22.92 7.79
N THR A 188 1.13 -22.06 7.54
CA THR A 188 -0.28 -22.47 7.53
C THR A 188 -0.55 -23.57 6.50
N ALA A 189 0.07 -23.48 5.32
CA ALA A 189 -0.06 -24.50 4.28
C ALA A 189 0.61 -25.83 4.69
N LEU A 190 1.80 -25.77 5.30
CA LEU A 190 2.52 -26.94 5.81
C LEU A 190 1.75 -27.62 6.96
N GLU A 191 1.19 -26.85 7.89
CA GLU A 191 0.35 -27.38 8.98
C GLU A 191 -0.88 -28.12 8.46
N ARG A 192 -1.56 -27.55 7.45
CA ARG A 192 -2.68 -28.21 6.77
C ARG A 192 -2.26 -29.52 6.10
N LYS A 193 -1.14 -29.51 5.38
CA LYS A 193 -0.59 -30.72 4.74
C LYS A 193 -0.22 -31.79 5.76
N LEU A 194 0.42 -31.40 6.87
CA LEU A 194 0.83 -32.32 7.93
C LEU A 194 -0.35 -33.04 8.58
N ARG A 195 -1.49 -32.35 8.72
CA ARG A 195 -2.74 -32.92 9.26
C ARG A 195 -3.32 -34.01 8.37
N THR A 196 -3.20 -33.87 7.05
CA THR A 196 -3.82 -34.78 6.08
C THR A 196 -2.88 -35.87 5.56
N GLU A 197 -1.57 -35.76 5.79
CA GLU A 197 -0.58 -36.72 5.29
C GLU A 197 -0.63 -38.05 6.08
N PRO A 198 -0.75 -39.22 5.42
CA PRO A 198 -0.70 -40.51 6.10
C PRO A 198 0.72 -41.08 6.25
N GLN A 199 1.66 -40.78 5.35
CA GLN A 199 2.97 -41.43 5.32
C GLN A 199 3.94 -40.84 6.36
N LEU A 200 4.53 -41.67 7.22
CA LEU A 200 5.42 -41.24 8.30
C LEU A 200 6.66 -40.50 7.77
N ASN A 201 7.31 -41.00 6.73
CA ASN A 201 8.52 -40.40 6.16
C ASN A 201 8.23 -38.97 5.65
N ARG A 202 7.09 -38.77 4.98
CA ARG A 202 6.64 -37.45 4.52
C ARG A 202 6.26 -36.53 5.69
N LYS A 203 5.65 -37.04 6.76
CA LYS A 203 5.40 -36.24 7.97
C LYS A 203 6.69 -35.72 8.60
N VAL A 204 7.74 -36.54 8.63
CA VAL A 204 9.05 -36.13 9.20
C VAL A 204 9.65 -35.00 8.36
N GLU A 205 9.62 -35.12 7.03
CA GLU A 205 10.10 -34.07 6.13
C GLU A 205 9.30 -32.76 6.28
N LEU A 206 7.96 -32.84 6.25
CA LEU A 206 7.08 -31.69 6.44
C LEU A 206 7.29 -31.01 7.81
N ARG A 207 7.56 -31.78 8.88
CA ARG A 207 7.89 -31.23 10.21
C ARG A 207 9.23 -30.49 10.21
N ARG A 208 10.22 -30.98 9.49
CA ARG A 208 11.52 -30.30 9.34
C ARG A 208 11.32 -28.96 8.64
N GLU A 209 10.66 -28.97 7.48
CA GLU A 209 10.35 -27.73 6.74
C GLU A 209 9.55 -26.75 7.59
N LEU A 210 8.53 -27.22 8.32
CA LEU A 210 7.74 -26.38 9.21
C LEU A 210 8.62 -25.70 10.27
N LYS A 211 9.53 -26.45 10.91
CA LYS A 211 10.45 -25.91 11.91
C LYS A 211 11.41 -24.87 11.31
N ASP A 212 11.92 -25.12 10.11
CA ASP A 212 12.81 -24.19 9.41
C ASP A 212 12.09 -22.88 9.08
N ARG A 213 10.83 -22.95 8.61
CA ARG A 213 10.02 -21.75 8.31
C ARG A 213 9.63 -20.98 9.58
N GLN A 214 9.33 -21.69 10.67
CA GLN A 214 9.07 -21.06 11.98
C GLN A 214 10.32 -20.34 12.51
N ALA A 215 11.50 -20.94 12.38
CA ALA A 215 12.76 -20.30 12.77
C ALA A 215 13.07 -19.06 11.93
N ALA A 216 12.84 -19.13 10.61
CA ALA A 216 12.99 -17.98 9.72
C ALA A 216 12.01 -16.85 10.07
N LEU A 217 10.75 -17.17 10.44
CA LEU A 217 9.78 -16.17 10.86
C LEU A 217 10.19 -15.51 12.19
N ALA A 218 10.66 -16.31 13.15
CA ALA A 218 11.15 -15.80 14.43
C ALA A 218 12.36 -14.87 14.28
N ALA A 219 13.22 -15.08 13.27
CA ALA A 219 14.34 -14.18 12.98
C ALA A 219 13.91 -12.82 12.39
N LEU A 220 12.67 -12.71 11.89
CA LEU A 220 12.07 -11.47 11.41
C LEU A 220 11.26 -10.72 12.47
N ALA A 221 11.04 -11.33 13.66
CA ALA A 221 10.40 -10.71 14.83
C ALA A 221 11.38 -9.75 15.52
#